data_AF-A0A2A3YX27-F1
#
_entry.id   AF-A0A2A3YX27-F1
#
_cell.length_a   1.000
_cell.length_b   1.000
_cell.length_c   1.000
_cell.angle_alpha   90.00
_cell.angle_beta   90.00
_cell.angle_gamma   90.00
#
_symmetry.space_group_name_H-M   'P 1'
#
loop_
_entity.id
_entity.type
_entity.pdbx_description
1 polymer ?
#
loop_
_entity_poly.entity_id
_entity_poly.type
_entity_poly.pdbx_seq_one_letter_code
_entity_poly.pdbx_strand_id
1 'polypeptide(L)' 'MSEFANQLDTRIDDVRHRLQEARSEGDDYLVETLIDDLQNLLELADRNDVDTGPIAAVITAETGAIPIIPAPEES' A
#
# COMPACT_ATOMS: atom_id res chain seq x y z
N MET A 1 -11.20 10.80 -12.35
CA MET A 1 -9.92 10.45 -11.68
C MET A 1 -8.78 11.01 -12.52
N SER A 2 -7.70 11.46 -11.89
CA SER A 2 -6.50 11.94 -12.59
C SER A 2 -5.72 10.76 -13.20
N GLU A 3 -4.87 11.03 -14.20
CA GLU A 3 -3.99 10.01 -14.77
C GLU A 3 -3.07 9.39 -13.71
N PHE A 4 -2.59 10.21 -12.76
CA PHE A 4 -1.78 9.75 -11.63
C PHE A 4 -2.53 8.76 -10.73
N ALA A 5 -3.79 9.04 -10.39
CA ALA A 5 -4.60 8.13 -9.57
C ALA A 5 -4.81 6.77 -10.25
N ASN A 6 -5.06 6.76 -11.57
CA ASN A 6 -5.21 5.50 -12.32
C ASN A 6 -3.89 4.69 -12.37
N GLN A 7 -2.76 5.38 -12.52
CA GLN A 7 -1.44 4.74 -12.50
C GLN A 7 -1.12 4.16 -11.12
N LEU A 8 -1.50 4.87 -10.06
CA LEU A 8 -1.34 4.42 -8.68
C LEU A 8 -2.18 3.17 -8.43
N ASP A 9 -3.47 3.17 -8.79
CA ASP A 9 -4.35 2.00 -8.66
C ASP A 9 -3.77 0.77 -9.38
N THR A 10 -3.35 0.96 -10.64
CA THR A 10 -2.73 -0.13 -11.42
C THR A 10 -1.49 -0.70 -10.72
N ARG A 11 -0.67 0.16 -10.11
CA ARG A 11 0.54 -0.27 -9.40
C ARG A 11 0.23 -0.96 -8.07
N ILE A 12 -0.82 -0.55 -7.37
CA ILE A 12 -1.29 -1.22 -6.16
C ILE A 12 -1.77 -2.63 -6.51
N ASP A 13 -2.55 -2.79 -7.57
CA ASP A 13 -3.04 -4.09 -8.01
C ASP A 13 -1.90 -5.03 -8.40
N ASP A 14 -0.88 -4.54 -9.10
CA ASP A 14 0.33 -5.31 -9.43
C ASP A 14 1.06 -5.77 -8.17
N VAL A 15 1.28 -4.87 -7.21
CA VAL A 15 1.97 -5.22 -5.95
C VAL A 15 1.17 -6.24 -5.14
N ARG A 16 -0.16 -6.13 -5.09
CA ARG A 16 -1.03 -7.13 -4.44
C ARG A 16 -0.89 -8.51 -5.07
N HIS A 17 -0.86 -8.57 -6.40
CA HIS A 17 -0.69 -9.83 -7.11
C HIS A 17 0.66 -10.47 -6.78
N ARG A 18 1.74 -9.68 -6.85
CA ARG A 18 3.10 -10.14 -6.56
C ARG A 18 3.30 -10.55 -5.10
N LEU A 19 2.63 -9.88 -4.15
CA LEU A 19 2.62 -10.28 -2.74
C LEU A 19 2.01 -11.67 -2.57
N GLN A 20 0.89 -11.93 -3.24
CA GLN A 20 0.24 -13.23 -3.18
C GLN A 20 1.12 -14.34 -3.76
N GLU A 21 1.81 -14.07 -4.86
CA GLU A 21 2.78 -14.99 -5.46
C GLU A 21 3.97 -15.25 -4.53
N ALA A 22 4.62 -14.19 -4.03
CA ALA A 22 5.76 -14.28 -3.13
C ALA A 22 5.43 -15.08 -1.85
N ARG A 23 4.23 -14.88 -1.28
CA ARG A 23 3.72 -15.67 -0.15
C ARG A 23 3.54 -17.14 -0.49
N SER A 24 3.02 -17.44 -1.69
CA SER A 24 2.83 -18.82 -2.13
C SER A 24 4.15 -19.56 -2.37
N GLU A 25 5.20 -18.83 -2.73
CA GLU A 25 6.54 -19.35 -2.97
C GLU A 25 7.41 -19.38 -1.70
N GLY A 26 6.98 -18.71 -0.63
CA GLY A 26 7.76 -18.56 0.60
C GLY A 26 8.94 -17.59 0.45
N ASP A 27 8.87 -16.64 -0.48
CA ASP A 27 9.88 -15.61 -0.68
C ASP A 27 9.65 -14.42 0.28
N ASP A 28 10.07 -14.61 1.53
CA ASP A 28 9.91 -13.61 2.58
C ASP A 28 10.63 -12.28 2.26
N TYR A 29 11.77 -12.34 1.56
CA TYR A 29 12.51 -11.15 1.15
C TYR A 29 11.72 -10.31 0.12
N LEU A 30 11.11 -10.98 -0.86
CA LEU A 30 10.27 -10.30 -1.84
C LEU A 30 9.02 -9.71 -1.18
N VAL A 31 8.42 -10.42 -0.22
CA VAL A 31 7.29 -9.89 0.57
C VAL A 31 7.68 -8.60 1.29
N GLU A 32 8.80 -8.60 2.03
CA GLU A 32 9.29 -7.40 2.73
C GLU A 32 9.53 -6.23 1.76
N THR A 33 10.19 -6.51 0.63
CA THR A 33 10.47 -5.51 -0.41
C THR A 33 9.17 -4.89 -0.97
N LEU A 34 8.15 -5.72 -1.20
CA LEU A 34 6.86 -5.26 -1.74
C LEU A 34 6.06 -4.45 -0.71
N ILE A 35 6.17 -4.77 0.58
CA ILE A 35 5.57 -3.99 1.66
C ILE A 35 6.22 -2.60 1.75
N ASP A 36 7.55 -2.51 1.65
CA ASP A 36 8.27 -1.24 1.63
C ASP A 36 7.87 -0.39 0.41
N ASP A 37 7.70 -1.02 -0.76
CA ASP A 37 7.19 -0.36 -1.96
C ASP A 37 5.77 0.21 -1.75
N LEU A 38 4.86 -0.51 -1.06
CA LEU A 38 3.54 0.00 -0.72
C LEU A 38 3.61 1.20 0.23
N GLN A 39 4.52 1.20 1.21
CA GLN A 39 4.71 2.34 2.11
C GLN A 39 5.18 3.58 1.35
N ASN A 40 6.09 3.41 0.39
CA ASN A 40 6.53 4.51 -0.48
C ASN A 40 5.38 5.05 -1.34
N LEU A 41 4.52 4.17 -1.86
CA LEU A 41 3.32 4.57 -2.61
C LEU A 41 2.30 5.29 -1.74
N LEU A 42 2.15 4.87 -0.48
CA LEU A 42 1.28 5.52 0.50
C LEU A 42 1.69 6.98 0.70
N GLU A 43 2.98 7.24 0.95
CA GLU A 43 3.50 8.60 1.08
C GLU A 43 3.31 9.44 -0.18
N LEU A 44 3.49 8.83 -1.35
CA LEU A 44 3.33 9.53 -2.62
C LEU A 44 1.85 9.89 -2.86
N ALA A 45 0.93 8.98 -2.56
CA ALA A 45 -0.51 9.19 -2.70
C ALA A 45 -1.00 10.30 -1.77
N ASP A 46 -0.57 10.27 -0.50
CA ASP A 46 -0.88 11.29 0.51
C ASP A 46 -0.43 12.69 0.06
N ARG A 47 0.80 12.82 -0.42
CA ARG A 47 1.36 14.09 -0.94
C ARG A 47 0.63 14.64 -2.17
N ASN A 48 -0.17 13.82 -2.86
CA ASN A 48 -0.88 14.18 -4.09
C ASN A 48 -2.41 14.19 -3.91
N ASP A 49 -2.91 14.19 -2.67
CA ASP A 49 -4.34 14.15 -2.34
C ASP A 49 -5.09 12.97 -3.01
N VAL A 50 -4.43 11.82 -3.12
CA VAL A 50 -5.04 10.58 -3.63
C VAL A 50 -5.44 9.68 -2.46
N ASP A 51 -6.58 9.01 -2.58
CA ASP A 51 -7.08 8.09 -1.56
C ASP A 51 -6.05 6.99 -1.24
N THR A 52 -5.57 7.02 0.01
CA THR A 52 -4.58 6.09 0.56
C THR A 52 -5.22 4.85 1.19
N GLY A 53 -6.54 4.82 1.36
CA GLY A 53 -7.28 3.74 1.99
C GLY A 53 -6.98 2.35 1.41
N PRO A 54 -6.95 2.18 0.07
CA PRO A 54 -6.60 0.90 -0.55
C PRO A 54 -5.18 0.42 -0.19
N ILE A 55 -4.19 1.32 -0.18
CA ILE A 55 -2.79 0.99 0.13
C ILE A 55 -2.64 0.58 1.60
N ALA A 56 -3.21 1.38 2.50
CA ALA A 56 -3.16 1.12 3.94
C ALA A 56 -3.81 -0.21 4.32
N ALA A 57 -4.90 -0.59 3.64
CA ALA A 57 -5.57 -1.88 3.84
C ALA A 57 -4.68 -3.07 3.46
N VAL A 58 -3.90 -2.97 2.38
CA VAL A 58 -2.96 -4.03 1.96
C VAL A 58 -1.82 -4.16 2.96
N ILE A 59 -1.18 -3.05 3.35
CA ILE A 59 -0.09 -3.06 4.34
C ILE A 59 -0.58 -3.68 5.66
N THR A 60 -1.77 -3.30 6.13
CA THR A 60 -2.42 -3.86 7.32
C THR A 60 -2.59 -5.37 7.22
N ALA A 61 -3.11 -5.86 6.08
CA ALA A 61 -3.34 -7.28 5.85
C ALA A 61 -2.02 -8.08 5.84
N GLU A 62 -0.96 -7.52 5.27
CA GLU A 62 0.33 -8.23 5.11
C GLU A 62 1.21 -8.21 6.34
N THR A 63 1.17 -7.12 7.12
CA THR A 63 2.01 -6.94 8.31
C THR A 63 1.30 -7.34 9.60
N GLY A 64 -0.02 -7.49 9.56
CA GLY A 64 -0.85 -7.58 10.76
C GLY A 64 -0.86 -6.29 11.59
N ALA A 65 -0.35 -5.18 11.05
CA ALA A 65 -0.36 -3.89 11.74
C ALA A 65 -1.79 -3.36 11.88
N ILE A 66 -2.16 -2.92 13.08
CA ILE A 66 -3.42 -2.19 13.28
C ILE A 66 -3.24 -0.81 12.66
N PRO A 67 -4.13 -0.35 11.75
CA PRO A 67 -4.00 0.97 11.16
C PRO A 67 -4.03 2.03 12.27
N ILE A 68 -2.94 2.78 12.40
CA ILE A 68 -2.93 4.01 13.19
C ILE A 68 -3.70 5.03 12.35
N ILE A 69 -5.02 5.09 12.53
CA ILE A 69 -5.81 6.20 11.98
C ILE A 69 -5.36 7.44 12.76
N PRO A 70 -4.74 8.45 12.11
CA PRO A 70 -4.46 9.70 12.80
C PRO A 70 -5.80 10.25 13.27
N ALA A 71 -5.93 10.47 14.58
CA ALA A 71 -7.09 11.16 15.13
C ALA A 71 -7.20 12.50 14.40
N PRO A 72 -8.43 12.95 14.02
CA PRO A 72 -8.57 14.26 13.42
C PRO A 72 -7.94 15.29 14.36
N GLU A 73 -7.01 16.09 13.85
CA GLU A 73 -6.40 17.15 14.63
C GLU A 73 -7.52 18.11 15.05
N GLU A 74 -7.89 18.10 16.33
CA GLU A 74 -8.72 19.15 16.91
C GLU A 74 -7.86 20.43 16.93
N SER A 75 -8.06 21.34 15.98
CA SER A 75 -7.58 22.73 16.04
C SER A 75 -8.48 23.68 15.25
#